data_AF-L0NN84-F1
#
_entry.id   AF-L0NN84-F1
#
_cell.length_a   1.000
_cell.length_b   1.000
_cell.length_c   1.000
_cell.angle_alpha   90.00
_cell.angle_beta   90.00
_cell.angle_gamma   90.00
#
_symmetry.space_group_name_H-M   'P 1'
#
loop_
_entity.id
_entity.type
_entity.pdbx_description
1 polymer ?
#
loop_
_entity_poly.entity_id
_entity_poly.type
_entity_poly.pdbx_seq_one_letter_code
_entity_poly.pdbx_strand_id
1 'polypeptide(L)'
;MLPDREPATARAWLIQQPQIEIIARDRGGGYAQAAAQALPHAGQVADRWHLMENASHAFLDAVRKSMRQVRVAIGTATLNPKLLTAAERLQYEGYLRREEANAVIRGLVSEGVSIKEIVRRTGHSRKLVGFHAELSRFFHREVSHL
;
A
#
# COMPACT_ATOMS: atom_id res chain seq x y z
N MET A 1 27.49 24.46 3.27
CA MET A 1 26.01 24.45 3.22
C MET A 1 25.51 25.87 3.42
N LEU A 2 24.37 26.24 2.83
CA LEU A 2 23.71 27.53 3.09
C LEU A 2 23.12 27.55 4.53
N PRO A 3 22.94 28.73 5.13
CA PRO A 3 22.50 28.85 6.52
C PRO A 3 21.04 28.44 6.75
N ASP A 4 20.20 28.46 5.71
CA ASP A 4 18.79 28.09 5.76
C ASP A 4 18.32 27.47 4.43
N ARG A 5 17.02 27.17 4.35
CA ARG A 5 16.36 26.64 3.16
C ARG A 5 15.43 27.68 2.49
N GLU A 6 15.74 28.97 2.64
CA GLU A 6 14.93 30.03 2.04
C GLU A 6 15.37 30.30 0.59
N PRO A 7 14.42 30.45 -0.37
CA PRO A 7 14.74 30.79 -1.75
C PRO A 7 15.55 32.09 -1.90
N ALA A 8 15.32 33.07 -1.02
CA ALA A 8 16.03 34.34 -1.03
C ALA A 8 17.53 34.18 -0.72
N THR A 9 17.86 33.36 0.29
CA THR A 9 19.24 33.03 0.66
C THR A 9 19.97 32.32 -0.47
N ALA A 10 19.29 31.36 -1.11
CA ALA A 10 19.84 30.66 -2.27
C ALA A 10 20.07 31.59 -3.47
N ARG A 11 19.12 32.49 -3.76
CA ARG A 11 19.26 33.50 -4.83
C ARG A 11 20.48 34.39 -4.59
N ALA A 12 20.62 34.93 -3.37
CA ALA A 12 21.73 35.82 -3.03
C ALA A 12 23.09 35.13 -3.21
N TRP A 13 23.17 33.86 -2.83
CA TRP A 13 24.38 33.06 -3.05
C TRP A 13 24.63 32.79 -4.54
N LEU A 14 23.61 32.41 -5.32
CA LEU A 14 23.75 32.10 -6.75
C LEU A 14 24.19 33.31 -7.58
N ILE A 15 23.76 34.53 -7.23
CA ILE A 15 24.22 35.77 -7.90
C ILE A 15 25.74 35.91 -7.83
N GLN A 16 26.36 35.41 -6.76
CA GLN A 16 27.82 35.45 -6.59
C GLN A 16 28.55 34.34 -7.35
N GLN A 17 27.83 33.48 -8.07
CA GLN A 17 28.38 32.33 -8.80
C GLN A 17 28.08 32.39 -10.32
N PRO A 18 28.51 33.45 -11.03
CA PRO A 18 28.20 33.63 -12.45
C PRO A 18 28.76 32.52 -13.35
N GLN A 19 29.79 31.81 -12.89
CA GLN A 19 30.43 30.70 -13.61
C GLN A 19 29.59 29.41 -13.66
N ILE A 20 28.48 29.33 -12.93
CA ILE A 20 27.61 28.16 -12.95
C ILE A 20 26.79 28.16 -14.25
N GLU A 21 26.96 27.09 -15.04
CA GLU A 21 26.23 26.89 -16.30
C GLU A 21 25.02 25.96 -16.16
N ILE A 22 25.04 25.05 -15.18
CA ILE A 22 23.98 24.05 -14.97
C ILE A 22 23.62 23.97 -13.49
N ILE A 23 22.32 24.01 -13.19
CA ILE A 23 21.78 23.88 -11.84
C ILE A 23 20.90 22.64 -11.79
N ALA A 24 21.39 21.60 -11.11
CA ALA A 24 20.57 20.43 -10.76
C ALA A 24 19.74 20.73 -9.51
N ARG A 25 18.41 20.57 -9.60
CA ARG A 25 17.48 20.91 -8.51
C ARG A 25 16.30 19.95 -8.40
N ASP A 26 15.76 19.86 -7.19
CA ASP A 26 14.45 19.26 -6.93
C ASP A 26 13.31 20.15 -7.47
N ARG A 27 12.08 19.64 -7.58
CA ARG A 27 10.92 20.31 -8.22
C ARG A 27 10.31 21.47 -7.43
N GLY A 28 10.79 21.81 -6.22
CA GLY A 28 10.25 22.91 -5.41
C GLY A 28 10.23 24.27 -6.14
N GLY A 29 9.08 24.92 -6.25
CA GLY A 29 8.91 26.13 -7.10
C GLY A 29 9.77 27.34 -6.71
N GLY A 30 9.96 27.58 -5.40
CA GLY A 30 10.72 28.74 -4.91
C GLY A 30 12.17 28.75 -5.39
N TYR A 31 12.85 27.60 -5.36
CA TYR A 31 14.24 27.48 -5.82
C TYR A 31 14.39 27.61 -7.34
N ALA A 32 13.39 27.21 -8.12
CA ALA A 32 13.40 27.38 -9.58
C ALA A 32 13.37 28.86 -9.94
N GLN A 33 12.51 29.62 -9.28
CA GLN A 33 12.42 31.07 -9.47
C GLN A 33 13.69 31.77 -9.00
N ALA A 34 14.22 31.40 -7.83
CA ALA A 34 15.48 31.93 -7.31
C ALA A 34 16.64 31.71 -8.30
N ALA A 35 16.77 30.49 -8.84
CA ALA A 35 17.78 30.15 -9.84
C ALA A 35 17.60 30.94 -11.14
N ALA A 36 16.37 31.00 -11.68
CA ALA A 36 16.07 31.74 -12.91
C ALA A 36 16.36 33.24 -12.78
N GLN A 37 16.13 33.83 -11.59
CA GLN A 37 16.40 35.24 -11.33
C GLN A 37 17.89 35.52 -11.05
N ALA A 38 18.61 34.58 -10.45
CA ALA A 38 20.03 34.76 -10.12
C ALA A 38 20.95 34.51 -11.31
N LEU A 39 20.68 33.45 -12.07
CA LEU A 39 21.51 32.97 -13.18
C LEU A 39 20.63 32.62 -14.39
N PRO A 40 20.12 33.62 -15.13
CA PRO A 40 19.22 33.38 -16.26
C PRO A 40 19.84 32.56 -17.39
N HIS A 41 21.17 32.55 -17.51
CA HIS A 41 21.91 31.78 -18.50
C HIS A 41 22.10 30.31 -18.09
N ALA A 42 21.97 29.98 -16.81
CA ALA A 42 22.21 28.63 -16.32
C ALA A 42 21.05 27.70 -16.66
N GLY A 43 21.35 26.57 -17.29
CA GLY A 43 20.39 25.52 -17.58
C GLY A 43 19.91 24.84 -16.30
N GLN A 44 18.60 24.83 -16.05
CA GLN A 44 18.03 24.14 -14.90
C GLN A 44 17.62 22.72 -15.28
N VAL A 45 18.22 21.73 -14.62
CA VAL A 45 17.94 20.31 -14.83
C VAL A 45 17.34 19.69 -13.57
N ALA A 46 16.51 18.67 -13.77
CA ALA A 46 16.00 17.89 -12.66
C ALA A 46 17.14 17.09 -12.01
N ASP A 47 17.23 17.17 -10.69
CA ASP A 47 18.19 16.40 -9.93
C ASP A 47 17.95 14.89 -10.09
N ARG A 48 19.02 14.16 -10.41
CA ARG A 48 18.95 12.73 -10.74
C ARG A 48 18.48 11.90 -9.56
N TRP A 49 18.92 12.22 -8.35
CA TRP A 49 18.51 11.47 -7.16
C TRP A 49 17.01 11.62 -6.93
N HIS A 50 16.48 12.83 -6.98
CA HIS A 50 15.04 13.08 -6.83
C HIS A 50 14.22 12.42 -7.96
N LEU A 51 14.73 12.37 -9.19
CA LEU A 51 14.06 11.65 -10.27
C LEU A 51 13.97 10.15 -9.96
N MET A 52 15.08 9.53 -9.55
CA MET A 52 15.13 8.10 -9.26
C MET A 52 14.29 7.74 -8.04
N GLU A 53 14.35 8.52 -6.97
CA GLU A 53 13.57 8.31 -5.75
C GLU A 53 12.06 8.41 -6.03
N ASN A 54 11.63 9.49 -6.69
CA ASN A 54 10.22 9.70 -7.03
C ASN A 54 9.69 8.61 -7.99
N ALA A 55 10.49 8.22 -9.00
CA ALA A 55 10.11 7.16 -9.93
C ALA A 55 9.99 5.80 -9.22
N SER A 56 10.94 5.47 -8.35
CA SER A 56 10.94 4.24 -7.57
C SER A 56 9.73 4.17 -6.64
N HIS A 57 9.44 5.27 -5.93
CA HIS A 57 8.28 5.36 -5.07
C HIS A 57 6.97 5.21 -5.85
N ALA A 58 6.81 5.93 -6.96
CA ALA A 58 5.61 5.84 -7.80
C ALA A 58 5.42 4.43 -8.39
N PHE A 59 6.51 3.79 -8.83
CA PHE A 59 6.50 2.42 -9.31
C PHE A 59 6.05 1.44 -8.21
N LEU A 60 6.66 1.52 -7.02
CA LEU A 60 6.29 0.66 -5.89
C LEU A 60 4.82 0.83 -5.50
N ASP A 61 4.31 2.05 -5.47
CA ASP A 61 2.90 2.31 -5.17
C ASP A 61 1.96 1.73 -6.23
N ALA A 62 2.29 1.89 -7.52
CA ALA A 62 1.52 1.32 -8.61
C ALA A 62 1.50 -0.22 -8.56
N VAL A 63 2.66 -0.84 -8.32
CA VAL A 63 2.78 -2.30 -8.16
C VAL A 63 1.97 -2.77 -6.96
N ARG A 64 2.13 -2.13 -5.79
CA ARG A 64 1.37 -2.47 -4.56
C ARG A 64 -0.14 -2.46 -4.79
N LYS A 65 -0.67 -1.43 -5.48
CA LYS A 65 -2.09 -1.33 -5.82
C LYS A 65 -2.54 -2.44 -6.78
N SER A 66 -1.65 -2.87 -7.67
CA SER A 66 -1.94 -3.88 -8.70
C SER A 66 -1.63 -5.31 -8.25
N MET A 67 -1.05 -5.51 -7.06
CA MET A 67 -0.59 -6.83 -6.60
C MET A 67 -1.68 -7.90 -6.60
N ARG A 68 -2.95 -7.54 -6.39
CA ARG A 68 -4.06 -8.51 -6.51
C ARG A 68 -4.18 -9.05 -7.93
N GLN A 69 -4.16 -8.19 -8.93
CA GLN A 69 -4.26 -8.56 -10.35
C GLN A 69 -3.01 -9.32 -10.79
N VAL A 70 -1.83 -8.86 -10.35
CA VAL A 70 -0.55 -9.54 -10.58
C VAL A 70 -0.58 -10.98 -10.04
N ARG A 71 -1.08 -11.19 -8.81
CA ARG A 71 -1.23 -12.54 -8.22
C ARG A 71 -2.18 -13.44 -9.02
N VAL A 72 -3.31 -12.89 -9.48
CA VAL A 72 -4.26 -13.63 -10.32
C VAL A 72 -3.64 -14.01 -11.66
N ALA A 73 -2.94 -13.07 -12.31
CA ALA A 73 -2.35 -13.26 -13.64
C ALA A 73 -1.17 -14.26 -13.64
N ILE A 74 -0.38 -14.30 -12.56
CA ILE A 74 0.76 -15.23 -12.42
C ILE A 74 0.30 -16.67 -12.09
N GLY A 75 -1.00 -16.90 -11.88
CA GLY A 75 -1.52 -18.23 -11.55
C GLY A 75 -1.06 -18.74 -10.18
N THR A 76 -0.46 -17.88 -9.36
CA THR A 76 -0.07 -18.19 -7.98
C THR A 76 -1.29 -18.09 -7.07
N ALA A 77 -2.23 -19.01 -7.24
CA ALA A 77 -3.22 -19.32 -6.20
C ALA A 77 -2.51 -19.74 -4.89
N THR A 78 -1.26 -20.23 -5.00
CA THR A 78 -0.35 -20.54 -3.90
C THR A 78 0.67 -19.42 -3.71
N LEU A 79 0.48 -18.63 -2.65
CA LEU A 79 1.51 -17.71 -2.14
C LEU A 79 2.67 -18.54 -1.59
N ASN A 80 3.89 -18.36 -2.11
CA ASN A 80 5.07 -18.90 -1.45
C ASN A 80 5.35 -18.05 -0.19
N PRO A 81 5.14 -18.59 1.02
CA PRO A 81 5.28 -17.80 2.25
C PRO A 81 6.71 -17.30 2.46
N LYS A 82 7.71 -17.92 1.83
CA LYS A 82 9.12 -17.54 1.90
C LYS A 82 9.42 -16.22 1.17
N LEU A 83 8.56 -15.80 0.25
CA LEU A 83 8.72 -14.56 -0.52
C LEU A 83 7.99 -13.36 0.10
N LEU A 84 7.21 -13.58 1.17
CA LEU A 84 6.51 -12.50 1.86
C LEU A 84 7.48 -11.66 2.68
N THR A 85 7.33 -10.34 2.60
CA THR A 85 7.93 -9.43 3.59
C THR A 85 7.39 -9.75 4.99
N ALA A 86 8.09 -9.31 6.04
CA ALA A 86 7.66 -9.57 7.42
C ALA A 86 6.22 -9.10 7.70
N ALA A 87 5.84 -7.93 7.17
CA ALA A 87 4.48 -7.40 7.31
C ALA A 87 3.44 -8.24 6.54
N GLU A 88 3.74 -8.64 5.30
CA GLU A 88 2.85 -9.48 4.49
C GLU A 88 2.69 -10.88 5.09
N ARG A 89 3.76 -11.43 5.70
CA ARG A 89 3.72 -12.70 6.41
C ARG A 89 2.81 -12.64 7.62
N LEU A 90 2.93 -11.59 8.44
CA LEU A 90 2.04 -11.38 9.60
C LEU A 90 0.57 -11.28 9.17
N GLN A 91 0.30 -10.57 8.07
CA GLN A 91 -1.05 -10.47 7.49
C GLN A 91 -1.57 -11.80 6.95
N TYR A 92 -0.71 -12.57 6.28
CA TYR A 92 -1.04 -13.88 5.72
C TYR A 92 -1.29 -14.92 6.81
N GLU A 93 -0.44 -14.99 7.83
CA GLU A 93 -0.66 -15.84 9.01
C GLU A 93 -1.91 -15.42 9.79
N GLY A 94 -2.18 -14.12 9.88
CA GLY A 94 -3.44 -13.61 10.41
C GLY A 94 -4.66 -14.00 9.56
N TYR A 95 -4.53 -14.03 8.23
CA TYR A 95 -5.56 -14.52 7.31
C TYR A 95 -5.83 -16.01 7.49
N LEU A 96 -4.78 -16.84 7.52
CA LEU A 96 -4.91 -18.29 7.73
C LEU A 96 -5.61 -18.63 9.04
N ARG A 97 -5.22 -17.99 10.16
CA ARG A 97 -5.89 -18.18 11.45
C ARG A 97 -7.37 -17.82 11.41
N ARG A 98 -7.72 -16.74 10.70
CA ARG A 98 -9.13 -16.33 10.51
C ARG A 98 -9.87 -17.34 9.63
N GLU A 99 -9.26 -17.86 8.59
CA GLU A 99 -9.88 -18.87 7.73
C GLU A 99 -10.11 -20.20 8.44
N GLU A 100 -9.15 -20.65 9.24
CA GLU A 100 -9.31 -21.82 10.11
C GLU A 100 -10.46 -21.63 11.11
N ALA A 101 -10.47 -20.49 11.81
CA ALA A 101 -11.55 -20.16 12.74
C ALA A 101 -12.93 -20.08 12.04
N ASN A 102 -12.98 -19.46 10.86
CA ASN A 102 -14.20 -19.39 10.05
C ASN A 102 -14.63 -20.77 9.56
N ALA A 103 -13.71 -21.66 9.21
CA ALA A 103 -14.02 -23.03 8.79
C ALA A 103 -14.67 -23.82 9.93
N VAL A 104 -14.17 -23.70 11.16
CA VAL A 104 -14.78 -24.31 12.36
C VAL A 104 -16.19 -23.75 12.60
N ILE A 105 -16.38 -22.44 12.52
CA ILE A 105 -17.70 -21.81 12.65
C ILE A 105 -18.66 -22.33 11.58
N ARG A 106 -18.23 -22.38 10.31
CA ARG A 106 -19.03 -22.87 9.19
C ARG A 106 -19.43 -24.34 9.39
N GLY A 107 -18.52 -25.19 9.87
CA GLY A 107 -18.80 -26.60 10.19
C GLY A 107 -19.89 -26.74 11.25
N LEU A 108 -19.76 -26.02 12.37
CA LEU A 108 -20.76 -26.04 13.45
C LEU A 108 -22.12 -25.49 12.99
N VAL A 109 -22.12 -24.48 12.11
CA VAL A 109 -23.35 -23.95 11.49
C VAL A 109 -24.00 -25.02 10.60
N SER A 110 -23.24 -25.74 9.79
CA SER A 110 -23.78 -26.81 8.94
C SER A 110 -24.31 -28.00 9.73
N GLU A 111 -23.75 -28.27 10.92
CA GLU A 111 -24.26 -29.26 11.88
C GLU A 111 -25.53 -28.80 12.61
N GLY A 112 -26.03 -27.59 12.35
CA GLY A 112 -27.25 -27.05 12.95
C GLY A 112 -27.08 -26.58 14.41
N VAL A 113 -25.84 -26.41 14.88
CA VAL A 113 -25.58 -25.94 16.24
C VAL A 113 -26.10 -24.51 16.40
N SER A 114 -26.77 -24.23 17.53
CA SER A 114 -27.34 -22.90 17.78
C SER A 114 -26.26 -21.81 17.85
N ILE A 115 -26.55 -20.62 17.34
CA ILE A 115 -25.64 -19.46 17.35
C ILE A 115 -25.06 -19.20 18.75
N LYS A 116 -25.88 -19.32 19.80
CA LYS A 116 -25.45 -19.11 21.20
C LYS A 116 -24.39 -20.13 21.62
N GLU A 117 -24.57 -21.38 21.22
CA GLU A 117 -23.63 -22.46 21.55
C GLU A 117 -22.34 -22.37 20.73
N ILE A 118 -22.40 -21.94 19.47
CA ILE A 118 -21.21 -21.69 18.65
C ILE A 118 -20.37 -20.55 19.25
N VAL A 119 -21.00 -19.45 19.66
CA VAL A 119 -20.32 -18.34 20.36
C VAL A 119 -19.62 -18.84 21.63
N ARG A 120 -20.31 -19.69 22.42
CA ARG A 120 -19.74 -20.27 23.65
C ARG A 120 -18.55 -21.18 23.39
N ARG A 121 -18.62 -22.03 22.36
CA ARG A 121 -17.56 -23.00 22.02
C ARG A 121 -16.33 -22.36 21.38
N THR A 122 -16.55 -21.36 20.52
CA THR A 122 -15.49 -20.78 19.70
C THR A 122 -14.92 -19.48 20.29
N GLY A 123 -15.61 -18.85 21.24
CA GLY A 123 -15.23 -17.54 21.78
C GLY A 123 -15.39 -16.37 20.80
N HIS A 124 -15.93 -16.61 19.60
CA HIS A 124 -16.08 -15.59 18.57
C HIS A 124 -17.36 -14.78 18.77
N SER A 125 -17.34 -13.52 18.29
CA SER A 125 -18.48 -12.61 18.45
C SER A 125 -19.76 -13.16 17.81
N ARG A 126 -20.91 -12.87 18.45
CA ARG A 126 -22.23 -13.24 17.92
C ARG A 126 -22.48 -12.70 16.50
N LYS A 127 -21.93 -11.53 16.18
CA LYS A 127 -22.03 -10.92 14.84
C LYS A 127 -21.35 -11.78 13.77
N LEU A 128 -20.13 -12.26 14.03
CA LEU A 128 -19.40 -13.11 13.09
C LEU A 128 -20.08 -14.47 12.89
N VAL A 129 -20.51 -15.10 13.98
CA VAL A 129 -21.23 -16.38 13.92
C VAL A 129 -22.56 -16.22 13.20
N GLY A 130 -23.30 -15.15 13.47
CA GLY A 130 -24.56 -14.82 12.80
C GLY A 130 -24.38 -14.64 11.29
N PHE A 131 -23.33 -13.94 10.87
CA PHE A 131 -22.98 -13.78 9.46
C PHE A 131 -22.78 -15.14 8.74
N HIS A 132 -22.03 -16.06 9.32
CA HIS A 132 -21.85 -17.39 8.73
C HIS A 132 -23.14 -18.23 8.72
N ALA A 133 -24.01 -18.07 9.72
CA ALA A 133 -25.32 -18.71 9.74
C ALA A 133 -26.27 -18.16 8.66
N GLU A 134 -26.26 -16.86 8.42
CA GLU A 134 -27.03 -16.22 7.34
C GLU A 134 -26.55 -16.64 5.97
N LEU A 135 -25.23 -16.66 5.74
CA LEU A 135 -24.64 -17.16 4.50
C LEU A 135 -25.05 -18.61 4.23
N SER A 136 -24.95 -19.49 5.22
CA SER A 136 -25.34 -20.90 5.05
C SER A 136 -26.82 -21.05 4.65
N ARG A 137 -27.73 -20.28 5.26
CA ARG A 137 -29.16 -20.26 4.89
C ARG A 137 -29.43 -19.70 3.50
N PHE A 138 -28.63 -18.73 3.06
CA PHE A 138 -28.73 -18.15 1.73
C PHE A 138 -28.38 -19.19 0.66
N PHE A 139 -27.22 -19.87 0.81
CA PHE A 139 -26.79 -20.93 -0.09
C PHE A 139 -27.76 -22.13 -0.10
N HIS A 140 -28.31 -22.53 1.04
CA HIS A 140 -29.33 -23.60 1.08
C HIS A 140 -30.61 -23.22 0.32
N ARG A 141 -31.01 -21.94 0.34
CA ARG A 141 -32.19 -21.46 -0.39
C ARG A 141 -31.98 -21.40 -1.89
N GLU A 142 -30.84 -20.91 -2.38
CA GLU A 142 -30.56 -20.85 -3.82
C GLU A 142 -30.40 -22.24 -4.46
N VAL A 143 -29.81 -23.20 -3.76
CA VAL A 143 -29.61 -24.58 -4.28
C VAL A 143 -30.89 -25.41 -4.26
N SER A 144 -31.90 -25.06 -3.43
CA SER A 144 -33.19 -25.77 -3.39
C SER A 144 -34.18 -25.29 -4.47
N HIS A 145 -33.83 -24.28 -5.25
CA HIS A 145 -34.64 -23.72 -6.35
C HIS A 145 -34.04 -23.99 -7.75
N LEU A 146 -33.04 -24.88 -7.82
CA LEU A 146 -32.50 -25.50 -9.04
C LEU A 146 -32.87 -26.99 -9.04
#